data_AF-A0A0C3PDE6-F1
#
_entry.id   AF-A0A0C3PDE6-F1
#
_cell.length_a   1.000
_cell.length_b   1.000
_cell.length_c   1.000
_cell.angle_alpha   90.00
_cell.angle_beta   90.00
_cell.angle_gamma   90.00
#
_symmetry.space_group_name_H-M   'P 1'
#
loop_
_entity.id
_entity.type
_entity.pdbx_description
1 polymer ?
#
loop_
_entity_poly.entity_id
_entity_poly.type
_entity_poly.pdbx_seq_one_letter_code
_entity_poly.pdbx_strand_id
1 'polypeptide(L)'
;MSRHAVPDDELRAALITLKREKPSLGVAKIHTLLLETNLTWSVSEKRVRKILQEEGLLVNGIANTPSESANGGTEQNRAGSTRVYPSSSLNKSLDVNKWSKKIEVRHFDAIKGKGLVATEKISQGEVIWKEDPFILAPEWEIYDLQVSSRACAFCSTIIRDHSPLHLPCRASTVSSSCPAIFCNRLCRLQSDKVHPLLCPARNPASVPLLAFARKTEWLAVHALAQCTSRLLLASQADDESLNLDLQVVQSLAVLGMEERFRVLIDQGVEPDRETWQKAFELYLQTFKGPKTALEQKKLAKILRKPIPESLQKELFGYDAFLRGLGRISLNVEAHGGLYRLHSHLNHS
;
A
#
# COMPACT_ATOMS: atom_id res chain seq x y z
N MET A 1 5.99 43.77 14.63
CA MET A 1 6.94 43.10 13.71
C MET A 1 6.22 42.87 12.38
N SER A 2 6.79 43.31 11.26
CA SER A 2 6.15 43.15 9.95
C SER A 2 6.19 41.68 9.52
N ARG A 3 5.03 41.10 9.21
CA ARG A 3 4.97 39.72 8.69
C ARG A 3 5.36 39.71 7.21
N HIS A 4 6.18 38.76 6.79
CA HIS A 4 6.63 38.62 5.40
C HIS A 4 6.02 37.39 4.73
N ALA A 5 5.91 37.44 3.41
CA ALA A 5 5.48 36.30 2.60
C ALA A 5 6.64 35.29 2.47
N VAL A 6 6.35 34.00 2.67
CA VAL A 6 7.34 32.91 2.65
C VAL A 6 7.30 32.21 1.30
N PRO A 7 8.42 31.73 0.72
CA PRO A 7 8.45 30.87 -0.47
C PRO A 7 7.75 29.52 -0.26
N ASP A 8 7.26 28.89 -1.33
CA ASP A 8 6.54 27.60 -1.23
C ASP A 8 7.43 26.46 -0.73
N ASP A 9 8.73 26.44 -1.06
CA ASP A 9 9.65 25.37 -0.67
C ASP A 9 9.92 25.35 0.84
N GLU A 10 10.13 26.53 1.43
CA GLU A 10 10.35 26.71 2.87
C GLU A 10 9.07 26.38 3.66
N LEU A 11 7.92 26.85 3.15
CA LEU A 11 6.62 26.52 3.73
C LEU A 11 6.33 25.01 3.66
N ARG A 12 6.66 24.35 2.55
CA ARG A 12 6.48 22.90 2.35
C ARG A 12 7.32 22.10 3.34
N ALA A 13 8.60 22.43 3.53
CA ALA A 13 9.47 21.76 4.49
C ALA A 13 8.94 21.87 5.94
N ALA A 14 8.47 23.06 6.34
CA ALA A 14 7.89 23.29 7.65
C ALA A 14 6.59 22.50 7.88
N LEU A 15 5.72 22.45 6.87
CA LEU A 15 4.45 21.72 6.95
C LEU A 15 4.64 20.19 6.99
N ILE A 16 5.61 19.65 6.24
CA ILE A 16 5.97 18.22 6.30
C ILE A 16 6.47 17.87 7.71
N THR A 17 7.34 18.70 8.28
CA THR A 17 7.88 18.51 9.64
C THR A 17 6.76 18.53 10.69
N LEU A 18 5.91 19.56 10.67
CA LEU A 18 4.78 19.69 11.59
C LEU A 18 3.79 18.52 11.49
N LYS A 19 3.53 18.03 10.27
CA LYS A 19 2.64 16.88 10.07
C LYS A 19 3.26 15.57 10.51
N ARG A 20 4.57 15.39 10.32
CA ARG A 20 5.30 14.21 10.80
C ARG A 20 5.27 14.12 12.33
N GLU A 21 5.38 15.25 13.01
CA GLU A 21 5.31 15.31 14.48
C GLU A 21 3.88 15.13 15.02
N LYS A 22 2.88 15.71 14.32
CA LYS A 22 1.48 15.69 14.75
C LYS A 22 0.55 15.21 13.62
N PRO A 23 0.58 13.90 13.30
CA PRO A 23 -0.12 13.36 12.13
C PRO A 23 -1.65 13.50 12.22
N SER A 24 -2.24 13.56 13.41
CA SER A 24 -3.69 13.63 13.62
C SER A 24 -4.31 15.04 13.51
N LEU A 25 -3.51 16.12 13.42
CA LEU A 25 -4.06 17.49 13.43
C LEU A 25 -4.62 17.91 12.06
N GLY A 26 -5.80 18.53 12.06
CA GLY A 26 -6.41 19.12 10.85
C GLY A 26 -5.73 20.41 10.37
N VAL A 27 -6.08 20.87 9.16
CA VAL A 27 -5.47 22.03 8.48
C VAL A 27 -5.48 23.30 9.34
N ALA A 28 -6.61 23.65 9.94
CA ALA A 28 -6.74 24.87 10.76
C ALA A 28 -5.83 24.84 12.00
N LYS A 29 -5.69 23.68 12.65
CA LYS A 29 -4.79 23.51 13.80
C LYS A 29 -3.32 23.55 13.40
N ILE A 30 -2.99 22.97 12.24
CA ILE A 30 -1.63 23.05 11.69
C ILE A 30 -1.28 24.48 11.28
N HIS A 31 -2.21 25.21 10.66
CA HIS A 31 -2.02 26.62 10.29
C HIS A 31 -1.80 27.50 11.53
N THR A 32 -2.59 27.29 12.58
CA THR A 32 -2.41 27.99 13.86
C THR A 32 -1.02 27.69 14.46
N LEU A 33 -0.66 26.41 14.55
CA LEU A 33 0.64 25.97 15.08
C LEU A 33 1.82 26.47 14.24
N LEU A 34 1.65 26.56 12.92
CA LEU A 34 2.67 27.10 12.01
C LEU A 34 2.94 28.58 12.30
N LEU A 35 1.89 29.37 12.51
CA LEU A 35 2.00 30.80 12.81
C LEU A 35 2.48 31.07 14.25
N GLU A 36 2.19 30.18 15.19
CA GLU A 36 2.75 30.21 16.55
C GLU A 36 4.26 29.93 16.56
N THR A 37 4.70 28.93 15.79
CA THR A 37 6.13 28.59 15.67
C THR A 37 6.91 29.61 14.84
N ASN A 38 6.26 30.28 13.88
CA ASN A 38 6.89 31.24 12.98
C ASN A 38 6.17 32.60 12.99
N LEU A 39 6.37 33.37 14.07
CA LEU A 39 5.68 34.62 14.35
C LEU A 39 5.84 35.71 13.26
N THR A 40 6.89 35.61 12.44
CA THR A 40 7.19 36.55 11.35
C THR A 40 6.52 36.19 10.01
N TRP A 41 5.88 35.04 9.90
CA TRP A 41 5.33 34.54 8.63
C TRP A 41 3.92 35.07 8.37
N SER A 42 3.64 35.39 7.10
CA SER A 42 2.30 35.67 6.58
C SER A 42 1.92 34.56 5.60
N VAL A 43 1.11 33.61 6.07
CA VAL A 43 0.66 32.47 5.27
C VAL A 43 -0.84 32.30 5.44
N SER A 44 -1.57 32.16 4.34
CA SER A 44 -3.01 31.88 4.37
C SER A 44 -3.27 30.40 4.59
N GLU A 45 -4.37 30.08 5.29
CA GLU A 45 -4.80 28.68 5.47
C GLU A 45 -4.99 27.97 4.12
N LYS A 46 -5.49 28.69 3.10
CA LYS A 46 -5.66 28.18 1.74
C LYS A 46 -4.33 27.67 1.14
N ARG A 47 -3.24 28.40 1.37
CA ARG A 47 -1.90 28.03 0.89
C ARG A 47 -1.35 26.81 1.65
N VAL A 48 -1.56 26.75 2.97
CA VAL A 48 -1.24 25.57 3.78
C VAL A 48 -2.02 24.34 3.32
N ARG A 49 -3.33 24.48 3.08
CA ARG A 49 -4.19 23.40 2.59
C ARG A 49 -3.70 22.86 1.25
N LYS A 50 -3.39 23.75 0.30
CA LYS A 50 -2.88 23.38 -1.02
C LYS A 50 -1.60 22.55 -0.92
N ILE A 51 -0.63 22.99 -0.14
CA ILE A 51 0.65 22.29 0.01
C ILE A 51 0.48 20.96 0.75
N LEU A 52 -0.33 20.91 1.81
CA LEU A 52 -0.63 19.65 2.52
C LEU A 52 -1.40 18.66 1.62
N GLN A 53 -2.26 19.15 0.72
CA GLN A 53 -2.98 18.33 -0.25
C GLN A 53 -2.03 17.77 -1.31
N GLU A 54 -1.14 18.60 -1.86
CA GLU A 54 -0.12 18.18 -2.83
C GLU A 54 0.82 17.10 -2.27
N GLU A 55 1.14 17.17 -0.97
CA GLU A 55 1.98 16.17 -0.29
C GLU A 55 1.19 14.97 0.27
N GLY A 56 -0.14 14.91 0.07
CA GLY A 56 -0.97 13.80 0.57
C GLY A 56 -1.07 13.72 2.10
N LEU A 57 -0.80 14.84 2.80
CA LEU A 57 -0.67 14.94 4.25
C LEU A 57 -1.97 15.34 4.96
N LEU A 58 -3.11 15.32 4.27
CA LEU A 58 -4.42 15.58 4.85
C LEU A 58 -4.99 14.30 5.49
N VAL A 59 -4.94 14.24 6.82
CA VAL A 59 -5.81 13.36 7.59
C VAL A 59 -7.18 14.03 7.62
N ASN A 60 -8.11 13.54 6.80
CA ASN A 60 -9.42 14.13 6.61
C ASN A 60 -10.27 14.02 7.89
N GLY A 61 -10.15 15.02 8.75
CA GLY A 61 -11.21 15.48 9.64
C GLY A 61 -11.79 16.77 9.07
N ILE A 62 -12.95 16.64 8.40
CA ILE A 62 -14.02 17.63 8.21
C ILE A 62 -13.62 19.03 7.68
N ALA A 63 -14.17 19.34 6.51
CA ALA A 63 -14.73 20.64 6.05
C ALA A 63 -13.99 21.56 5.05
N ASN A 64 -14.82 21.96 4.08
CA ASN A 64 -14.95 23.23 3.37
C ASN A 64 -13.99 23.53 2.21
N THR A 65 -14.45 23.21 1.01
CA THR A 65 -14.19 24.03 -0.18
C THR A 65 -15.16 25.22 -0.19
N PRO A 66 -14.69 26.46 -0.41
CA PRO A 66 -15.58 27.52 -0.87
C PRO A 66 -15.86 27.25 -2.36
N SER A 67 -17.11 26.92 -2.68
CA SER A 67 -17.60 26.93 -4.06
C SER A 67 -17.68 28.38 -4.54
N GLU A 68 -17.17 28.61 -5.74
CA GLU A 68 -17.47 29.81 -6.51
C GLU A 68 -18.97 29.86 -6.81
N SER A 69 -19.50 31.06 -6.64
CA SER A 69 -20.89 31.44 -6.77
C SER A 69 -21.43 31.25 -8.19
N ALA A 70 -22.60 30.62 -8.33
CA ALA A 70 -23.68 31.11 -9.18
C ALA A 70 -25.01 30.42 -8.83
N ASN A 71 -25.98 31.24 -8.41
CA ASN A 71 -27.43 31.06 -8.47
C ASN A 71 -28.12 30.06 -7.53
N GLY A 72 -28.49 30.60 -6.36
CA GLY A 72 -29.90 30.81 -5.96
C GLY A 72 -30.88 29.64 -6.06
N GLY A 73 -31.26 29.10 -4.89
CA GLY A 73 -32.46 28.26 -4.77
C GLY A 73 -32.48 27.43 -3.48
N THR A 74 -33.01 28.03 -2.41
CA THR A 74 -33.68 27.42 -1.24
C THR A 74 -33.24 26.05 -0.74
N GLU A 75 -32.67 26.07 0.46
CA GLU A 75 -32.44 24.95 1.38
C GLU A 75 -33.71 24.13 1.62
N GLN A 76 -33.62 22.82 1.40
CA GLN A 76 -34.27 21.82 2.24
C GLN A 76 -33.22 20.83 2.73
N ASN A 77 -33.09 20.79 4.06
CA ASN A 77 -32.28 19.88 4.84
C ASN A 77 -32.46 18.42 4.41
N ARG A 78 -31.45 17.87 3.72
CA ARG A 78 -31.10 16.45 3.82
C ARG A 78 -29.70 16.38 4.40
N ALA A 79 -29.55 15.71 5.54
CA ALA A 79 -28.26 15.39 6.14
C ALA A 79 -27.38 14.70 5.09
N GLY A 80 -26.47 15.47 4.50
CA GLY A 80 -25.64 15.04 3.39
C GLY A 80 -24.55 14.13 3.91
N SER A 81 -24.65 12.84 3.60
CA SER A 81 -23.54 11.89 3.60
C SER A 81 -22.30 12.57 3.01
N THR A 82 -21.30 12.83 3.86
CA THR A 82 -20.04 13.39 3.42
C THR A 82 -19.31 12.30 2.64
N ARG A 83 -19.44 12.31 1.31
CA ARG A 83 -18.89 11.29 0.43
C ARG A 83 -17.37 11.20 0.63
N VAL A 84 -16.89 10.07 1.15
CA VAL A 84 -15.47 9.84 1.44
C VAL A 84 -14.81 9.26 0.18
N TYR A 85 -13.77 9.93 -0.32
CA TYR A 85 -12.99 9.48 -1.47
C TYR A 85 -11.64 8.90 -1.02
N PRO A 86 -11.11 7.87 -1.70
CA PRO A 86 -9.76 7.38 -1.48
C PRO A 86 -8.71 8.49 -1.69
N SER A 87 -7.70 8.54 -0.83
CA SER A 87 -6.54 9.44 -1.04
C SER A 87 -5.44 8.69 -1.79
N SER A 88 -4.82 9.32 -2.79
CA SER A 88 -3.65 8.79 -3.51
C SER A 88 -2.64 9.91 -3.80
N SER A 89 -1.39 9.55 -4.10
CA SER A 89 -0.34 10.50 -4.45
C SER A 89 0.43 10.02 -5.68
N LEU A 90 1.08 10.96 -6.38
CA LEU A 90 1.96 10.63 -7.49
C LEU A 90 3.27 10.04 -6.97
N ASN A 91 3.71 8.94 -7.57
CA ASN A 91 5.02 8.38 -7.29
C ASN A 91 6.10 9.20 -8.04
N LYS A 92 6.84 10.04 -7.31
CA LYS A 92 7.87 10.93 -7.87
C LYS A 92 9.05 10.17 -8.50
N SER A 93 9.31 8.92 -8.07
CA SER A 93 10.35 8.04 -8.63
C SER A 93 9.88 7.20 -9.83
N LEU A 94 8.59 7.26 -10.20
CA LEU A 94 8.05 6.44 -11.27
C LEU A 94 8.50 6.96 -12.63
N ASP A 95 9.42 6.23 -13.25
CA ASP A 95 9.83 6.49 -14.62
C ASP A 95 8.91 5.75 -15.61
N VAL A 96 7.84 6.43 -16.03
CA VAL A 96 6.83 5.90 -16.97
C VAL A 96 7.46 5.54 -18.32
N ASN A 97 8.54 6.23 -18.71
CA ASN A 97 9.21 6.02 -20.00
C ASN A 97 9.85 4.64 -20.12
N LYS A 98 10.06 3.91 -19.01
CA LYS A 98 10.48 2.50 -19.02
C LYS A 98 9.46 1.59 -19.68
N TRP A 99 8.19 1.96 -19.65
CA TRP A 99 7.08 1.20 -20.19
C TRP A 99 6.58 1.77 -21.50
N SER A 100 6.43 3.09 -21.57
CA SER A 100 5.90 3.75 -22.76
C SER A 100 6.18 5.25 -22.73
N LYS A 101 6.51 5.81 -23.89
CA LYS A 101 6.63 7.27 -24.08
C LYS A 101 5.29 7.93 -24.43
N LYS A 102 4.28 7.12 -24.75
CA LYS A 102 2.96 7.58 -25.23
C LYS A 102 1.97 7.87 -24.11
N ILE A 103 2.39 7.72 -22.86
CA ILE A 103 1.55 7.97 -21.69
C ILE A 103 2.33 8.72 -20.63
N GLU A 104 1.61 9.55 -19.87
CA GLU A 104 2.10 10.18 -18.65
C GLU A 104 1.08 10.00 -17.53
N VAL A 105 1.56 10.05 -16.28
CA VAL A 105 0.69 10.01 -15.11
C VAL A 105 0.21 11.43 -14.79
N ARG A 106 -1.10 11.58 -14.56
CA ARG A 106 -1.71 12.85 -14.14
C ARG A 106 -2.59 12.66 -12.93
N HIS A 107 -2.50 13.59 -11.98
CA HIS A 107 -3.51 13.74 -10.94
C HIS A 107 -4.60 14.70 -11.45
N PHE A 108 -5.86 14.28 -11.37
CA PHE A 108 -6.99 15.07 -11.84
C PHE A 108 -7.58 15.89 -10.68
N ASP A 109 -8.25 15.23 -9.74
CA ASP A 109 -8.90 15.84 -8.59
C ASP A 109 -9.17 14.79 -7.51
N ALA A 110 -9.81 15.17 -6.40
CA ALA A 110 -10.11 14.26 -5.29
C ALA A 110 -11.15 13.18 -5.62
N ILE A 111 -11.94 13.37 -6.68
CA ILE A 111 -13.01 12.46 -7.10
C ILE A 111 -12.47 11.45 -8.12
N LYS A 112 -11.71 11.91 -9.11
CA LYS A 112 -11.11 11.08 -10.16
C LYS A 112 -9.78 10.45 -9.74
N GLY A 113 -9.11 11.04 -8.76
CA GLY A 113 -7.79 10.62 -8.32
C GLY A 113 -6.73 10.82 -9.41
N LYS A 114 -5.90 9.80 -9.60
CA LYS A 114 -4.82 9.74 -10.59
C LYS A 114 -5.20 8.84 -11.76
N GLY A 115 -4.68 9.16 -12.94
CA GLY A 115 -4.89 8.41 -14.17
C GLY A 115 -3.69 8.50 -15.11
N LEU A 116 -3.74 7.74 -16.21
CA LEU A 116 -2.81 7.86 -17.32
C LEU A 116 -3.47 8.65 -18.45
N VAL A 117 -2.72 9.58 -19.06
CA VAL A 117 -3.15 10.32 -20.25
C VAL A 117 -2.21 10.04 -21.40
N ALA A 118 -2.76 9.96 -22.61
CA ALA A 118 -1.97 9.79 -23.81
C ALA A 118 -1.22 11.08 -24.15
N THR A 119 0.08 10.99 -24.39
CA THR A 119 0.95 12.08 -24.87
C THR A 119 1.11 12.05 -26.39
N GLU A 120 0.82 10.90 -27.00
CA GLU A 120 0.93 10.67 -28.44
C GLU A 120 -0.30 9.89 -28.96
N LYS A 121 -0.44 9.81 -30.28
CA LYS A 121 -1.49 9.00 -30.91
C LYS A 121 -1.23 7.50 -30.70
N ILE A 122 -2.24 6.80 -30.19
CA ILE A 122 -2.23 5.35 -29.96
C ILE A 122 -3.19 4.71 -30.95
N SER A 123 -2.73 3.68 -31.67
CA SER A 123 -3.54 2.99 -32.69
C SER A 123 -4.34 1.84 -32.08
N GLN A 124 -5.45 1.46 -32.71
CA GLN A 124 -6.22 0.29 -32.29
C GLN A 124 -5.35 -0.98 -32.34
N GLY A 125 -5.39 -1.77 -31.26
CA GLY A 125 -4.58 -2.99 -31.13
C GLY A 125 -3.13 -2.76 -30.72
N GLU A 126 -2.71 -1.50 -30.55
CA GLU A 126 -1.37 -1.18 -30.05
C GLU A 126 -1.24 -1.53 -28.56
N VAL A 127 -0.18 -2.27 -28.21
CA VAL A 127 0.16 -2.53 -26.81
C VAL A 127 0.85 -1.31 -26.24
N ILE A 128 0.18 -0.61 -25.31
CA ILE A 128 0.71 0.62 -24.71
C ILE A 128 1.86 0.29 -23.74
N TRP A 129 1.71 -0.71 -22.88
CA TRP A 129 2.80 -1.25 -22.05
C TRP A 129 2.55 -2.70 -21.61
N LYS A 130 3.60 -3.33 -21.06
CA LYS A 130 3.54 -4.60 -20.31
C LYS A 130 4.30 -4.41 -19.00
N GLU A 131 3.74 -4.88 -17.90
CA GLU A 131 4.34 -4.73 -16.58
C GLU A 131 4.26 -6.03 -15.79
N ASP A 132 5.34 -6.36 -15.08
CA ASP A 132 5.35 -7.45 -14.10
C ASP A 132 4.77 -6.96 -12.76
N PRO A 133 4.02 -7.81 -12.03
CA PRO A 133 3.44 -7.41 -10.75
C PRO A 133 4.51 -7.02 -9.73
N PHE A 134 4.26 -5.92 -9.02
CA PHE A 134 5.02 -5.49 -7.83
C PHE A 134 4.97 -6.57 -6.74
N ILE A 135 3.77 -7.09 -6.46
CA ILE A 135 3.55 -8.35 -5.73
C ILE A 135 2.43 -9.14 -6.42
N LEU A 136 2.45 -10.45 -6.22
CA LEU A 136 1.42 -11.35 -6.71
C LEU A 136 0.85 -12.13 -5.52
N ALA A 137 -0.44 -11.98 -5.28
CA ALA A 137 -1.21 -12.81 -4.36
C ALA A 137 -2.25 -13.56 -5.20
N PRO A 138 -1.94 -14.76 -5.70
CA PRO A 138 -2.82 -15.43 -6.66
C PRO A 138 -4.21 -15.70 -6.09
N GLU A 139 -5.17 -15.80 -7.01
CA GLU A 139 -6.49 -16.38 -6.76
C GLU A 139 -6.40 -17.75 -6.07
N TRP A 140 -7.43 -18.13 -5.34
CA TRP A 140 -7.37 -19.26 -4.42
C TRP A 140 -7.12 -20.61 -5.12
N GLU A 141 -7.63 -20.78 -6.34
CA GLU A 141 -7.39 -21.95 -7.17
C GLU A 141 -5.90 -22.07 -7.52
N ILE A 142 -5.28 -20.97 -7.90
CA ILE A 142 -3.85 -20.92 -8.20
C ILE A 142 -3.02 -21.04 -6.93
N TYR A 143 -3.45 -20.42 -5.82
CA TYR A 143 -2.82 -20.57 -4.52
C TYR A 143 -2.79 -22.04 -4.08
N ASP A 144 -3.90 -22.76 -4.23
CA ASP A 144 -3.98 -24.19 -3.89
C ASP A 144 -3.04 -25.03 -4.80
N LEU A 145 -2.88 -24.64 -6.07
CA LEU A 145 -1.86 -25.22 -6.93
C LEU A 145 -0.43 -24.88 -6.46
N GLN A 146 -0.15 -23.67 -5.98
CA GLN A 146 1.16 -23.33 -5.43
C GLN A 146 1.47 -24.12 -4.15
N VAL A 147 0.50 -24.25 -3.23
CA VAL A 147 0.66 -25.00 -1.97
C VAL A 147 0.79 -26.51 -2.22
N SER A 148 0.26 -27.02 -3.33
CA SER A 148 0.45 -28.42 -3.77
C SER A 148 1.66 -28.62 -4.70
N SER A 149 2.53 -27.61 -4.86
CA SER A 149 3.71 -27.66 -5.76
C SER A 149 3.36 -27.89 -7.26
N ARG A 150 2.15 -27.51 -7.68
CA ARG A 150 1.61 -27.63 -9.05
C ARG A 150 1.55 -26.30 -9.81
N ALA A 151 1.95 -25.20 -9.19
CA ALA A 151 2.16 -23.92 -9.85
C ALA A 151 3.42 -23.25 -9.33
N CYS A 152 4.05 -22.44 -10.19
CA CYS A 152 5.20 -21.64 -9.80
C CYS A 152 4.82 -20.66 -8.68
N ALA A 153 5.55 -20.71 -7.56
CA ALA A 153 5.31 -19.86 -6.40
C ALA A 153 5.68 -18.38 -6.61
N PHE A 154 6.21 -18.03 -7.79
CA PHE A 154 6.51 -16.65 -8.16
C PHE A 154 5.58 -16.11 -9.24
N CYS A 155 5.50 -16.78 -10.40
CA CYS A 155 4.75 -16.30 -11.57
C CYS A 155 3.41 -17.00 -11.78
N SER A 156 3.00 -17.88 -10.87
CA SER A 156 1.73 -18.62 -10.93
C SER A 156 1.52 -19.53 -12.15
N THR A 157 2.53 -19.69 -13.01
CA THR A 157 2.47 -20.63 -14.14
C THR A 157 2.24 -22.05 -13.64
N ILE A 158 1.18 -22.68 -14.14
CA ILE A 158 0.84 -24.07 -13.83
C ILE A 158 1.96 -24.98 -14.34
N ILE A 159 2.43 -25.85 -13.46
CA ILE A 159 3.44 -26.86 -13.74
C ILE A 159 2.70 -28.14 -14.11
N ARG A 160 2.74 -28.49 -15.41
CA ARG A 160 2.08 -29.68 -15.94
C ARG A 160 2.97 -30.92 -15.87
N ASP A 161 4.29 -30.71 -15.92
CA ASP A 161 5.26 -31.78 -16.09
C ASP A 161 6.32 -31.72 -14.98
N HIS A 162 6.93 -32.86 -14.66
CA HIS A 162 8.08 -32.90 -13.74
C HIS A 162 9.38 -32.65 -14.51
N SER A 163 9.60 -31.39 -14.91
CA SER A 163 10.84 -30.96 -15.56
C SER A 163 11.98 -30.79 -14.53
N PRO A 164 13.22 -31.21 -14.83
CA PRO A 164 14.38 -30.93 -13.99
C PRO A 164 14.72 -29.42 -13.90
N LEU A 165 14.12 -28.59 -14.77
CA LEU A 165 14.24 -27.13 -14.69
C LEU A 165 13.43 -26.53 -13.55
N HIS A 166 12.48 -27.28 -12.99
CA HIS A 166 11.70 -26.85 -11.85
C HIS A 166 12.56 -26.92 -10.59
N LEU A 167 12.66 -25.78 -9.89
CA LEU A 167 13.54 -25.63 -8.74
C LEU A 167 12.70 -25.54 -7.47
N PRO A 168 12.93 -26.37 -6.45
CA PRO A 168 12.29 -26.18 -5.15
C PRO A 168 12.88 -24.97 -4.41
N CYS A 169 12.17 -24.53 -3.37
CA CYS A 169 12.70 -23.58 -2.40
C CYS A 169 14.01 -24.08 -1.78
N ARG A 170 15.02 -23.21 -1.73
CA ARG A 170 16.36 -23.51 -1.19
C ARG A 170 16.36 -23.87 0.29
N ALA A 171 15.37 -23.38 1.04
CA ALA A 171 15.24 -23.64 2.45
C ALA A 171 14.43 -24.90 2.77
N SER A 172 13.83 -25.53 1.75
CA SER A 172 13.06 -26.76 1.92
C SER A 172 14.02 -27.91 2.22
N THR A 173 13.83 -28.55 3.37
CA THR A 173 14.55 -29.76 3.79
C THR A 173 13.56 -30.80 4.30
N VAL A 174 14.03 -32.03 4.53
CA VAL A 174 13.21 -33.11 5.09
C VAL A 174 12.62 -32.72 6.46
N SER A 175 13.35 -31.95 7.28
CA SER A 175 12.92 -31.50 8.60
C SER A 175 12.22 -30.13 8.61
N SER A 176 12.17 -29.43 7.49
CA SER A 176 11.53 -28.12 7.35
C SER A 176 11.07 -27.95 5.91
N SER A 177 9.89 -28.47 5.59
CA SER A 177 9.38 -28.49 4.22
C SER A 177 8.80 -27.13 3.81
N CYS A 178 8.94 -26.82 2.53
CA CYS A 178 8.26 -25.71 1.87
C CYS A 178 7.74 -26.19 0.50
N PRO A 179 6.45 -25.98 0.18
CA PRO A 179 5.86 -26.45 -1.07
C PRO A 179 6.22 -25.55 -2.28
N ALA A 180 6.91 -24.43 -2.06
CA ALA A 180 7.23 -23.52 -3.14
C ALA A 180 8.17 -24.17 -4.16
N ILE A 181 7.71 -24.23 -5.41
CA ILE A 181 8.45 -24.64 -6.59
C ILE A 181 8.48 -23.49 -7.60
N PHE A 182 9.54 -23.40 -8.40
CA PHE A 182 9.75 -22.33 -9.35
C PHE A 182 10.02 -22.90 -10.74
N CYS A 183 9.39 -22.35 -11.77
CA CYS A 183 9.52 -22.85 -13.14
C CYS A 183 10.94 -22.69 -13.72
N ASN A 184 11.74 -21.76 -13.18
CA ASN A 184 13.13 -21.55 -13.57
C ASN A 184 13.93 -20.80 -12.48
N ARG A 185 15.24 -20.65 -12.71
CA ARG A 185 16.16 -19.95 -11.79
C ARG A 185 15.81 -18.48 -11.58
N LEU A 186 15.31 -17.79 -12.61
CA LEU A 186 14.90 -16.39 -12.53
C LEU A 186 13.72 -16.23 -11.57
N CYS A 187 12.67 -17.04 -11.72
CA CYS A 187 11.51 -17.02 -10.82
C CYS A 187 11.90 -17.29 -9.37
N ARG A 188 12.79 -18.26 -9.13
CA ARG A 188 13.31 -18.52 -7.78
C ARG A 188 14.05 -17.30 -7.21
N LEU A 189 14.92 -16.67 -8.01
CA LEU A 189 15.67 -15.49 -7.58
C LEU A 189 14.75 -14.29 -7.33
N GLN A 190 13.77 -14.04 -8.19
CA GLN A 190 12.82 -12.94 -8.00
C GLN A 190 11.92 -13.19 -6.78
N SER A 191 11.60 -14.45 -6.49
CA SER A 191 10.86 -14.81 -5.28
C SER A 191 11.58 -14.44 -3.99
N ASP A 192 12.92 -14.33 -3.99
CA ASP A 192 13.68 -13.96 -2.78
C ASP A 192 13.31 -12.57 -2.25
N LYS A 193 12.65 -11.73 -3.06
CA LYS A 193 12.12 -10.42 -2.65
C LYS A 193 10.89 -10.51 -1.75
N VAL A 194 10.24 -11.67 -1.66
CA VAL A 194 8.96 -11.82 -0.92
C VAL A 194 8.86 -13.16 -0.18
N HIS A 195 9.26 -14.25 -0.82
CA HIS A 195 9.11 -15.60 -0.28
C HIS A 195 9.77 -15.83 1.10
N PRO A 196 10.97 -15.32 1.42
CA PRO A 196 11.65 -15.68 2.68
C PRO A 196 10.85 -15.50 3.97
N LEU A 197 10.10 -14.41 4.12
CA LEU A 197 9.28 -14.18 5.33
C LEU A 197 7.94 -14.93 5.31
N LEU A 198 7.53 -15.44 4.15
CA LEU A 198 6.30 -16.23 3.98
C LEU A 198 6.59 -17.73 3.75
N CYS A 199 7.85 -18.12 3.84
CA CYS A 199 8.31 -19.48 3.63
C CYS A 199 8.11 -20.29 4.91
N PRO A 200 7.30 -21.37 4.94
CA PRO A 200 7.11 -22.19 6.14
C PRO A 200 8.41 -22.75 6.73
N ALA A 201 9.39 -23.07 5.87
CA ALA A 201 10.68 -23.58 6.31
C ALA A 201 11.54 -22.51 7.02
N ARG A 202 11.53 -21.26 6.51
CA ARG A 202 12.35 -20.15 7.05
C ARG A 202 11.63 -19.36 8.13
N ASN A 203 10.34 -19.10 7.98
CA ASN A 203 9.49 -18.40 8.92
C ASN A 203 8.18 -19.20 9.18
N PRO A 204 8.22 -20.24 10.02
CA PRO A 204 7.02 -21.03 10.34
C PRO A 204 5.90 -20.22 10.98
N ALA A 205 6.20 -19.07 11.60
CA ALA A 205 5.19 -18.15 12.14
C ALA A 205 4.28 -17.50 11.08
N SER A 206 4.63 -17.61 9.79
CA SER A 206 3.78 -17.20 8.66
C SER A 206 2.63 -18.17 8.36
N VAL A 207 2.77 -19.45 8.73
CA VAL A 207 1.81 -20.50 8.38
C VAL A 207 0.41 -20.19 8.90
N PRO A 208 0.21 -19.78 10.17
CA PRO A 208 -1.12 -19.45 10.68
C PRO A 208 -1.79 -18.29 9.94
N LEU A 209 -1.04 -17.25 9.55
CA LEU A 209 -1.58 -16.11 8.80
C LEU A 209 -2.03 -16.52 7.40
N LEU A 210 -1.20 -17.30 6.69
CA LEU A 210 -1.52 -17.77 5.34
C LEU A 210 -2.70 -18.75 5.35
N ALA A 211 -2.74 -19.67 6.32
CA ALA A 211 -3.86 -20.59 6.51
C ALA A 211 -5.16 -19.84 6.85
N PHE A 212 -5.08 -18.81 7.69
CA PHE A 212 -6.23 -17.94 7.98
C PHE A 212 -6.73 -17.24 6.73
N ALA A 213 -5.84 -16.58 5.98
CA ALA A 213 -6.21 -15.88 4.74
C ALA A 213 -6.88 -16.80 3.72
N ARG A 214 -6.38 -18.04 3.56
CA ARG A 214 -7.00 -19.05 2.70
C ARG A 214 -8.36 -19.52 3.22
N LYS A 215 -8.47 -19.79 4.54
CA LYS A 215 -9.71 -20.28 5.16
C LYS A 215 -10.84 -19.26 5.08
N THR A 216 -10.53 -17.97 5.24
CA THR A 216 -11.50 -16.88 5.13
C THR A 216 -11.62 -16.35 3.71
N GLU A 217 -10.89 -16.93 2.76
CA GLU A 217 -10.81 -16.49 1.36
C GLU A 217 -10.53 -14.98 1.21
N TRP A 218 -9.78 -14.43 2.16
CA TRP A 218 -9.57 -12.98 2.26
C TRP A 218 -8.31 -12.54 1.54
N LEU A 219 -8.44 -12.30 0.23
CA LEU A 219 -7.30 -12.02 -0.66
C LEU A 219 -6.48 -10.80 -0.22
N ALA A 220 -7.14 -9.80 0.35
CA ALA A 220 -6.48 -8.59 0.84
C ALA A 220 -5.46 -8.88 1.96
N VAL A 221 -5.75 -9.82 2.86
CA VAL A 221 -4.79 -10.23 3.90
C VAL A 221 -3.59 -10.91 3.27
N HIS A 222 -3.81 -11.80 2.29
CA HIS A 222 -2.73 -12.48 1.58
C HIS A 222 -1.84 -11.48 0.82
N ALA A 223 -2.43 -10.59 0.03
CA ALA A 223 -1.70 -9.56 -0.70
C ALA A 223 -0.99 -8.56 0.23
N LEU A 224 -1.58 -8.19 1.37
CA LEU A 224 -0.92 -7.36 2.37
C LEU A 224 0.30 -8.08 2.97
N ALA A 225 0.21 -9.39 3.22
CA ALA A 225 1.34 -10.18 3.69
C ALA A 225 2.48 -10.24 2.66
N GLN A 226 2.16 -10.41 1.36
CA GLN A 226 3.14 -10.35 0.27
C GLN A 226 3.81 -8.97 0.21
N CYS A 227 3.02 -7.89 0.25
CA CYS A 227 3.51 -6.52 0.23
C CYS A 227 4.41 -6.19 1.43
N THR A 228 3.98 -6.59 2.63
CA THR A 228 4.73 -6.42 3.88
C THR A 228 6.07 -7.14 3.82
N SER A 229 6.06 -8.40 3.38
CA SER A 229 7.28 -9.18 3.23
C SER A 229 8.28 -8.48 2.30
N ARG A 230 7.78 -7.95 1.18
CA ARG A 230 8.58 -7.20 0.22
C ARG A 230 9.26 -5.98 0.84
N LEU A 231 8.50 -5.13 1.53
CA LEU A 231 9.03 -3.93 2.17
C LEU A 231 10.07 -4.27 3.26
N LEU A 232 9.77 -5.27 4.09
CA LEU A 232 10.70 -5.71 5.12
C LEU A 232 11.99 -6.25 4.50
N LEU A 233 11.93 -7.10 3.46
CA LEU A 233 13.14 -7.61 2.80
C LEU A 233 13.91 -6.52 2.06
N ALA A 234 13.23 -5.55 1.45
CA ALA A 234 13.86 -4.37 0.88
C ALA A 234 14.64 -3.57 1.94
N SER A 235 14.06 -3.37 3.14
CA SER A 235 14.76 -2.74 4.27
C SER A 235 16.02 -3.50 4.73
N GLN A 236 16.08 -4.81 4.47
CA GLN A 236 17.26 -5.61 4.79
C GLN A 236 18.36 -5.49 3.74
N ALA A 237 18.00 -5.20 2.49
CA ALA A 237 18.96 -5.00 1.39
C ALA A 237 19.68 -3.66 1.57
N ASP A 238 18.98 -2.56 1.32
CA ASP A 238 19.52 -1.19 1.31
C ASP A 238 18.39 -0.15 1.30
N ASP A 239 18.73 1.09 1.62
CA ASP A 239 17.75 2.19 1.74
C ASP A 239 17.15 2.58 0.39
N GLU A 240 17.89 2.45 -0.71
CA GLU A 240 17.40 2.78 -2.05
C GLU A 240 16.26 1.83 -2.46
N SER A 241 16.48 0.52 -2.30
CA SER A 241 15.50 -0.53 -2.56
C SER A 241 14.24 -0.34 -1.70
N LEU A 242 14.40 -0.02 -0.41
CA LEU A 242 13.28 0.28 0.47
C LEU A 242 12.52 1.51 -0.02
N ASN A 243 13.22 2.61 -0.32
CA ASN A 243 12.60 3.85 -0.76
C ASN A 243 11.80 3.67 -2.07
N LEU A 244 12.35 2.93 -3.04
CA LEU A 244 11.67 2.62 -4.31
C LEU A 244 10.39 1.81 -4.11
N ASP A 245 10.42 0.81 -3.23
CA ASP A 245 9.25 -0.04 -2.96
C ASP A 245 8.22 0.70 -2.08
N LEU A 246 8.69 1.50 -1.13
CA LEU A 246 7.82 2.30 -0.25
C LEU A 246 7.08 3.39 -1.02
N GLN A 247 7.74 4.07 -1.97
CA GLN A 247 7.08 5.06 -2.84
C GLN A 247 5.97 4.44 -3.69
N VAL A 248 6.14 3.20 -4.16
CA VAL A 248 5.03 2.48 -4.83
C VAL A 248 3.86 2.34 -3.87
N VAL A 249 4.09 1.77 -2.68
CA VAL A 249 3.04 1.50 -1.70
C VAL A 249 2.34 2.77 -1.22
N GLN A 250 3.08 3.86 -1.04
CA GLN A 250 2.54 5.17 -0.64
C GLN A 250 1.73 5.85 -1.75
N SER A 251 2.03 5.55 -3.02
CA SER A 251 1.28 6.11 -4.15
C SER A 251 -0.07 5.43 -4.39
N LEU A 252 -0.25 4.18 -3.94
CA LEU A 252 -1.51 3.43 -4.07
C LEU A 252 -2.63 4.19 -3.37
N ALA A 253 -3.86 4.18 -3.93
CA ALA A 253 -4.93 4.79 -3.15
C ALA A 253 -5.21 4.01 -1.88
N VAL A 254 -5.59 4.77 -0.87
CA VAL A 254 -5.92 4.25 0.43
C VAL A 254 -7.25 4.81 0.89
N LEU A 255 -8.09 3.89 1.35
CA LEU A 255 -9.26 4.15 2.17
C LEU A 255 -9.32 2.99 3.16
N GLY A 256 -9.10 3.25 4.45
CA GLY A 256 -9.01 2.19 5.44
C GLY A 256 -10.35 1.48 5.66
N MET A 257 -10.28 0.30 6.27
CA MET A 257 -11.46 -0.55 6.47
C MET A 257 -12.55 0.16 7.29
N GLU A 258 -12.20 0.86 8.37
CA GLU A 258 -13.17 1.62 9.16
C GLU A 258 -13.83 2.75 8.36
N GLU A 259 -13.07 3.49 7.53
CA GLU A 259 -13.66 4.54 6.69
C GLU A 259 -14.59 3.97 5.61
N ARG A 260 -14.26 2.80 5.04
CA ARG A 260 -15.10 2.10 4.06
C ARG A 260 -16.43 1.69 4.68
N PHE A 261 -16.39 1.05 5.85
CA PHE A 261 -17.60 0.56 6.51
C PHE A 261 -18.48 1.69 7.03
N ARG A 262 -17.92 2.86 7.39
CA ARG A 262 -18.72 4.03 7.78
C ARG A 262 -19.75 4.44 6.72
N VAL A 263 -19.44 4.28 5.44
CA VAL A 263 -20.36 4.58 4.33
C VAL A 263 -21.42 3.49 4.13
N LEU A 264 -21.18 2.29 4.68
CA LEU A 264 -22.07 1.14 4.59
C LEU A 264 -22.94 0.94 5.84
N ILE A 265 -22.72 1.70 6.92
CA ILE A 265 -23.55 1.67 8.13
C ILE A 265 -25.02 1.93 7.79
N ASP A 266 -25.29 2.90 6.93
CA ASP A 266 -26.66 3.23 6.48
C ASP A 266 -27.31 2.09 5.67
N GLN A 267 -26.51 1.13 5.18
CA GLN A 267 -26.97 -0.08 4.48
C GLN A 267 -27.09 -1.29 5.41
N GLY A 268 -26.90 -1.10 6.73
CA GLY A 268 -26.98 -2.17 7.74
C GLY A 268 -25.80 -3.15 7.71
N VAL A 269 -24.69 -2.80 7.04
CA VAL A 269 -23.50 -3.65 6.96
C VAL A 269 -22.56 -3.31 8.11
N GLU A 270 -22.44 -4.23 9.07
CA GLU A 270 -21.53 -4.09 10.19
C GLU A 270 -20.12 -4.64 9.86
N PRO A 271 -19.04 -3.96 10.31
CA PRO A 271 -17.69 -4.46 10.15
C PRO A 271 -17.41 -5.64 11.08
N ASP A 272 -16.81 -6.69 10.52
CA ASP A 272 -16.32 -7.85 11.26
C ASP A 272 -14.97 -7.54 11.94
N ARG A 273 -15.03 -6.73 13.00
CA ARG A 273 -13.86 -6.29 13.75
C ARG A 273 -13.13 -7.44 14.45
N GLU A 274 -13.84 -8.50 14.81
CA GLU A 274 -13.24 -9.69 15.42
C GLU A 274 -12.30 -10.38 14.43
N THR A 275 -12.76 -10.63 13.20
CA THR A 275 -11.93 -11.19 12.12
C THR A 275 -10.75 -10.28 11.80
N TRP A 276 -10.93 -8.96 11.82
CA TRP A 276 -9.84 -8.00 11.58
C TRP A 276 -8.78 -8.04 12.67
N GLN A 277 -9.21 -8.06 13.93
CA GLN A 277 -8.33 -8.19 15.08
C GLN A 277 -7.56 -9.50 15.01
N LYS A 278 -8.24 -10.60 14.63
CA LYS A 278 -7.59 -11.89 14.51
C LYS A 278 -6.52 -11.91 13.43
N ALA A 279 -6.82 -11.34 12.26
CA ALA A 279 -5.86 -11.20 11.17
C ALA A 279 -4.64 -10.37 11.61
N PHE A 280 -4.86 -9.29 12.36
CA PHE A 280 -3.79 -8.43 12.86
C PHE A 280 -2.87 -9.14 13.88
N GLU A 281 -3.44 -9.93 14.79
CA GLU A 281 -2.63 -10.75 15.72
C GLU A 281 -1.71 -11.71 14.96
N LEU A 282 -2.25 -12.41 13.97
CA LEU A 282 -1.49 -13.35 13.15
C LEU A 282 -0.43 -12.62 12.31
N TYR A 283 -0.76 -11.43 11.81
CA TYR A 283 0.15 -10.56 11.08
C TYR A 283 1.34 -10.14 11.95
N LEU A 284 1.11 -9.70 13.19
CA LEU A 284 2.18 -9.37 14.13
C LEU A 284 3.01 -10.59 14.51
N GLN A 285 2.38 -11.75 14.71
CA GLN A 285 3.08 -13.01 14.97
C GLN A 285 4.01 -13.38 13.81
N THR A 286 3.59 -13.16 12.57
CA THR A 286 4.40 -13.47 11.38
C THR A 286 5.61 -12.56 11.22
N PHE A 287 5.44 -11.24 11.40
CA PHE A 287 6.44 -10.26 10.95
C PHE A 287 7.19 -9.52 12.06
N LYS A 288 6.67 -9.49 13.28
CA LYS A 288 7.23 -8.67 14.37
C LYS A 288 7.68 -9.49 15.56
N GLY A 289 6.77 -10.29 16.12
CA GLY A 289 7.00 -11.01 17.37
C GLY A 289 6.36 -12.39 17.35
N PRO A 290 7.03 -13.41 16.78
CA PRO A 290 6.57 -14.77 16.87
C PRO A 290 6.41 -15.26 18.31
N LYS A 291 5.51 -16.21 18.54
CA LYS A 291 5.14 -16.67 19.90
C LYS A 291 6.26 -17.47 20.58
N THR A 292 7.01 -18.26 19.81
CA THR A 292 8.04 -19.15 20.38
C THR A 292 9.45 -18.61 20.17
N ALA A 293 10.36 -18.91 21.10
CA ALA A 293 11.77 -18.51 20.99
C ALA A 293 12.46 -19.06 19.72
N LEU A 294 12.06 -20.27 19.27
CA LEU A 294 12.57 -20.87 18.04
C LEU A 294 12.16 -20.06 16.80
N GLU A 295 10.89 -19.67 16.72
CA GLU A 295 10.38 -18.83 15.62
C GLU A 295 11.00 -17.44 15.64
N GLN A 296 11.16 -16.83 16.82
CA GLN A 296 11.85 -15.55 16.97
C GLN A 296 13.29 -15.63 16.44
N LYS A 297 14.02 -16.69 16.79
CA LYS A 297 15.38 -16.93 16.26
C LYS A 297 15.38 -17.13 14.75
N LYS A 298 14.37 -17.79 14.19
CA LYS A 298 14.22 -17.98 12.74
C LYS A 298 13.94 -16.64 12.03
N LEU A 299 13.03 -15.83 12.55
CA LEU A 299 12.71 -14.50 12.01
C LEU A 299 13.93 -13.57 12.05
N ALA A 300 14.67 -13.54 13.17
CA ALA A 300 15.88 -12.72 13.32
C ALA A 300 17.01 -13.09 12.34
N LYS A 301 17.03 -14.34 11.81
CA LYS A 301 17.98 -14.73 10.75
C LYS A 301 17.65 -14.12 9.39
N ILE A 302 16.38 -13.77 9.17
CA ILE A 302 15.88 -13.14 7.96
C ILE A 302 15.99 -11.61 8.12
N LEU A 303 15.47 -11.08 9.22
CA LEU A 303 15.51 -9.66 9.58
C LEU A 303 16.71 -9.38 10.50
N ARG A 304 17.88 -9.24 9.89
CA ARG A 304 19.16 -9.07 10.59
C ARG A 304 19.40 -7.62 11.03
N LYS A 305 18.94 -6.67 10.23
CA LYS A 305 18.99 -5.24 10.51
C LYS A 305 17.72 -4.82 11.25
N PRO A 306 17.81 -3.91 12.24
CA PRO A 306 16.64 -3.31 12.84
C PRO A 306 15.72 -2.69 11.80
N ILE A 307 14.41 -2.89 11.96
CA ILE A 307 13.41 -2.29 11.08
C ILE A 307 13.35 -0.77 11.38
N PRO A 308 13.45 0.11 10.37
CA PRO A 308 13.35 1.55 10.59
C PRO A 308 12.07 1.94 11.33
N GLU A 309 12.14 2.90 12.26
CA GLU A 309 11.01 3.29 13.11
C GLU A 309 9.80 3.78 12.29
N SER A 310 10.06 4.50 11.19
CA SER A 310 9.02 4.93 10.24
C SER A 310 8.24 3.74 9.68
N LEU A 311 8.95 2.70 9.24
CA LEU A 311 8.37 1.49 8.69
C LEU A 311 7.64 0.67 9.76
N GLN A 312 8.14 0.65 10.99
CA GLN A 312 7.43 0.00 12.11
C GLN A 312 6.07 0.64 12.39
N LYS A 313 5.99 1.98 12.37
CA LYS A 313 4.73 2.71 12.55
C LYS A 313 3.76 2.47 11.40
N GLU A 314 4.27 2.42 10.16
CA GLU A 314 3.46 2.20 8.97
C GLU A 314 2.94 0.76 8.85
N LEU A 315 3.65 -0.24 9.37
CA LEU A 315 3.27 -1.65 9.21
C LEU A 315 2.57 -2.24 10.44
N PHE A 316 3.00 -1.90 11.65
CA PHE A 316 2.63 -2.66 12.85
C PHE A 316 1.66 -1.97 13.80
N GLY A 317 1.10 -0.82 13.42
CA GLY A 317 -0.05 -0.22 14.10
C GLY A 317 -1.36 -0.84 13.59
N TYR A 318 -2.36 -1.00 14.46
CA TYR A 318 -3.65 -1.57 14.07
C TYR A 318 -4.35 -0.73 12.99
N ASP A 319 -4.42 0.58 13.18
CA ASP A 319 -4.97 1.50 12.18
C ASP A 319 -4.19 1.43 10.86
N ALA A 320 -2.86 1.29 10.95
CA ALA A 320 -2.01 1.18 9.78
C ALA A 320 -2.26 -0.13 9.01
N PHE A 321 -2.49 -1.24 9.74
CA PHE A 321 -2.91 -2.52 9.17
C PHE A 321 -4.27 -2.41 8.47
N LEU A 322 -5.28 -1.79 9.09
CA LEU A 322 -6.60 -1.58 8.46
C LEU A 322 -6.52 -0.67 7.22
N ARG A 323 -5.66 0.35 7.25
CA ARG A 323 -5.36 1.16 6.06
C ARG A 323 -4.63 0.36 4.99
N GLY A 324 -3.71 -0.52 5.37
CA GLY A 324 -3.03 -1.46 4.49
C GLY A 324 -4.01 -2.39 3.79
N LEU A 325 -4.96 -3.00 4.52
CA LEU A 325 -6.01 -3.83 3.95
C LEU A 325 -6.87 -3.05 2.95
N GLY A 326 -7.33 -1.86 3.35
CA GLY A 326 -8.14 -1.00 2.49
C GLY A 326 -7.40 -0.55 1.22
N ARG A 327 -6.10 -0.24 1.33
CA ARG A 327 -5.20 0.04 0.21
C ARG A 327 -5.13 -1.15 -0.74
N ILE A 328 -4.87 -2.35 -0.23
CA ILE A 328 -4.78 -3.56 -1.04
C ILE A 328 -6.11 -3.85 -1.74
N SER A 329 -7.24 -3.77 -1.03
CA SER A 329 -8.58 -3.97 -1.60
C SER A 329 -8.95 -3.00 -2.73
N LEU A 330 -8.31 -1.83 -2.80
CA LEU A 330 -8.54 -0.85 -3.87
C LEU A 330 -7.62 -1.01 -5.09
N ASN A 331 -6.49 -1.71 -4.94
CA ASN A 331 -5.41 -1.68 -5.93
C ASN A 331 -5.02 -3.05 -6.47
N VAL A 332 -5.45 -4.14 -5.84
CA VAL A 332 -5.21 -5.49 -6.35
C VAL A 332 -6.20 -5.79 -7.47
N GLU A 333 -5.66 -6.21 -8.60
CA GLU A 333 -6.44 -6.67 -9.75
C GLU A 333 -7.07 -8.04 -9.49
N ALA A 334 -8.07 -8.40 -10.29
CA ALA A 334 -8.83 -9.66 -10.12
C ALA A 334 -7.93 -10.91 -10.07
N HIS A 335 -6.86 -10.94 -10.88
CA HIS A 335 -5.89 -12.04 -10.91
C HIS A 335 -4.84 -11.98 -9.79
N GLY A 336 -5.01 -11.08 -8.81
CA GLY A 336 -4.18 -11.01 -7.61
C GLY A 336 -2.90 -10.18 -7.74
N GLY A 337 -2.68 -9.55 -8.90
CA GLY A 337 -1.51 -8.71 -9.16
C GLY A 337 -1.70 -7.30 -8.60
N LEU A 338 -0.66 -6.76 -7.99
CA LEU A 338 -0.51 -5.34 -7.67
C LEU A 338 0.63 -4.78 -8.50
N TYR A 339 0.49 -3.59 -9.06
CA TYR A 339 1.38 -3.07 -10.12
C TYR A 339 1.85 -1.64 -9.84
N ARG A 340 3.04 -1.26 -10.33
CA ARG A 340 3.61 0.08 -10.10
C ARG A 340 2.95 1.12 -10.99
N LEU A 341 2.88 0.87 -12.30
CA LEU A 341 2.27 1.82 -13.25
C LEU A 341 0.76 1.65 -13.26
N HIS A 342 0.25 0.42 -13.35
CA HIS A 342 -1.21 0.18 -13.44
C HIS A 342 -1.98 0.72 -12.22
N SER A 343 -1.40 0.76 -11.03
CA SER A 343 -2.04 1.38 -9.85
C SER A 343 -2.26 2.89 -9.98
N HIS A 344 -1.82 3.51 -11.09
CA HIS A 344 -2.11 4.89 -11.42
C HIS A 344 -3.35 5.04 -12.33
N LEU A 345 -4.05 3.97 -12.69
CA LEU A 345 -5.18 4.01 -13.65
C LEU A 345 -6.57 4.17 -13.06
N ASN A 346 -6.78 3.99 -11.76
CA ASN A 346 -8.14 3.94 -11.23
C ASN A 346 -8.14 4.24 -9.75
N HIS A 347 -8.83 5.30 -9.28
CA HIS A 347 -9.35 5.41 -7.91
C HIS A 347 -10.52 6.41 -7.78
N SER A 348 -11.50 6.36 -8.70
CA SER A 348 -12.76 7.12 -8.58
C SER A 348 -13.89 6.34 -7.95
#